data_AF-A0A3M1SIC9-F1
#
_entry.id   AF-A0A3M1SIC9-F1
#
_cell.length_a   1.000
_cell.length_b   1.000
_cell.length_c   1.000
_cell.angle_alpha   90.00
_cell.angle_beta   90.00
_cell.angle_gamma   90.00
#
_symmetry.space_group_name_H-M   'P 1'
#
loop_
_entity.id
_entity.type
_entity.pdbx_description
1 polymer ?
#
loop_
_entity_poly.entity_id
_entity_poly.type
_entity_poly.pdbx_seq_one_letter_code
_entity_poly.pdbx_strand_id
1 'polypeptide(L)'
;MPDDAFLEAAREVWQAMAERNPDAARARLNALAATVRDDRERNIVRSLDQLLTHLEEFWRAFAQGVARLEGGEEFAIGDTYIIVVDSTPQELTIRAAGQNRTYLIRDIPDILVRLIVRRTFGTDPQTQSIYAAYLAVDPKGDPAQARRIWESAQRQGVDTRWLLEALKLLPADAAGATPSANNRVPDENARTAAASAIAQELASDIQAASTREQQVRLARMLVDRGRKEADNARAYAALMMGRDWAVRAGDPSTAFAAVEATARRFAVDEWNLKVAVAGELIKSTRSREGLQQLVDSVMAAVRKAKSAGRNNEASQLARIALDAARRTSNAALVRQLMVDLNKLQVVPGRP
;
A
#
# COMPACT_ATOMS: atom_id res chain seq x y z
N MET A 1 -22.25 29.19 -9.36
CA MET A 1 -21.43 27.99 -9.67
C MET A 1 -20.36 28.50 -10.61
N PRO A 2 -19.08 28.14 -10.43
CA PRO A 2 -18.06 28.43 -11.44
C PRO A 2 -18.55 27.90 -12.80
N ASP A 3 -18.25 28.61 -13.89
CA ASP A 3 -18.58 28.09 -15.21
C ASP A 3 -17.63 26.96 -15.61
N ASP A 4 -18.04 26.18 -16.61
CA ASP A 4 -17.30 25.01 -17.07
C ASP A 4 -15.89 25.37 -17.57
N ALA A 5 -15.73 26.56 -18.17
CA ALA A 5 -14.45 27.05 -18.66
C ALA A 5 -13.46 27.29 -17.51
N PHE A 6 -13.90 27.90 -16.41
CA PHE A 6 -13.07 28.10 -15.22
C PHE A 6 -12.66 26.77 -14.58
N LEU A 7 -13.59 25.81 -14.49
CA LEU A 7 -13.30 24.48 -13.95
C LEU A 7 -12.33 23.70 -14.83
N GLU A 8 -12.43 23.83 -16.15
CA GLU A 8 -11.49 23.19 -17.07
C GLU A 8 -10.08 23.76 -16.91
N ALA A 9 -9.93 25.08 -16.85
CA ALA A 9 -8.65 25.71 -16.57
C ALA A 9 -8.07 25.30 -15.20
N ALA A 10 -8.91 25.09 -14.18
CA ALA A 10 -8.48 24.52 -12.90
C ALA A 10 -7.97 23.07 -13.03
N ARG A 11 -8.57 22.24 -13.88
CA ARG A 11 -8.07 20.88 -14.18
C ARG A 11 -6.73 20.92 -14.91
N GLU A 12 -6.51 21.87 -15.80
CA GLU A 12 -5.21 22.02 -16.46
C GLU A 12 -4.08 22.36 -15.48
N VAL A 13 -4.36 23.15 -14.43
CA VAL A 13 -3.41 23.37 -13.32
C VAL A 13 -3.09 22.05 -12.63
N TRP A 14 -4.12 21.25 -12.31
CA TRP A 14 -3.95 19.93 -11.70
C TRP A 14 -3.12 18.98 -12.55
N GLN A 15 -3.41 18.92 -13.86
CA GLN A 15 -2.71 18.07 -14.80
C GLN A 15 -1.21 18.40 -14.84
N ALA A 16 -0.85 19.69 -14.88
CA ALA A 16 0.56 20.10 -14.84
C ALA A 16 1.27 19.68 -13.54
N MET A 17 0.56 19.72 -12.40
CA MET A 17 1.09 19.19 -11.13
C MET A 17 1.32 17.66 -11.21
N ALA A 18 0.37 16.92 -11.77
CA ALA A 18 0.46 15.46 -11.94
C ALA A 18 1.57 15.05 -12.93
N GLU A 19 1.84 15.86 -13.95
CA GLU A 19 2.96 15.72 -14.88
C GLU A 19 4.31 16.10 -14.25
N ARG A 20 4.34 16.42 -12.94
CA ARG A 20 5.52 16.84 -12.18
C ARG A 20 6.19 18.09 -12.78
N ASN A 21 5.38 18.98 -13.34
CA ASN A 21 5.81 20.23 -13.96
C ASN A 21 5.31 21.45 -13.16
N PRO A 22 5.96 21.77 -12.02
CA PRO A 22 5.50 22.87 -11.15
C PRO A 22 5.55 24.22 -11.87
N ASP A 23 6.50 24.43 -12.79
CA ASP A 23 6.65 25.67 -13.54
C ASP A 23 5.42 25.91 -14.45
N ALA A 24 5.00 24.86 -15.17
CA ALA A 24 3.79 24.93 -15.99
C ALA A 24 2.52 25.07 -15.14
N ALA A 25 2.44 24.36 -14.01
CA ALA A 25 1.32 24.49 -13.08
C ALA A 25 1.19 25.91 -12.54
N ARG A 26 2.31 26.54 -12.18
CA ARG A 26 2.38 27.92 -11.68
C ARG A 26 1.92 28.92 -12.75
N ALA A 27 2.38 28.76 -13.99
CA ALA A 27 1.97 29.61 -15.10
C ALA A 27 0.45 29.50 -15.36
N ARG A 28 -0.10 28.27 -15.39
CA ARG A 28 -1.54 28.03 -15.57
C ARG A 28 -2.37 28.59 -14.41
N LEU A 29 -1.90 28.44 -13.17
CA LEU A 29 -2.58 28.98 -11.99
C LEU A 29 -2.64 30.50 -12.02
N ASN A 30 -1.56 31.18 -12.42
CA ASN A 30 -1.54 32.64 -12.58
C ASN A 30 -2.53 33.11 -13.65
N ALA A 31 -2.64 32.38 -14.76
CA ALA A 31 -3.63 32.65 -15.80
C ALA A 31 -5.07 32.48 -15.28
N LEU A 32 -5.34 31.38 -14.56
CA LEU A 32 -6.63 31.14 -13.91
C LEU A 32 -6.98 32.21 -12.87
N ALA A 33 -6.00 32.67 -12.10
CA ALA A 33 -6.20 33.73 -11.10
C ALA A 33 -6.66 35.06 -11.72
N ALA A 34 -6.20 35.36 -12.95
CA ALA A 34 -6.60 36.57 -13.68
C ALA A 34 -8.05 36.54 -14.17
N THR A 35 -8.71 35.38 -14.21
CA THR A 35 -10.09 35.22 -14.67
C THR A 35 -11.12 35.10 -13.54
N VAL A 36 -10.71 35.27 -12.27
CA VAL A 36 -11.58 35.15 -11.10
C VAL A 36 -12.63 36.26 -11.06
N ARG A 37 -13.91 35.87 -10.95
CA ARG A 37 -15.06 36.78 -10.93
C ARG A 37 -15.74 36.86 -9.56
N ASP A 38 -15.70 35.79 -8.78
CA ASP A 38 -16.40 35.70 -7.51
C ASP A 38 -15.57 35.04 -6.39
N ASP A 39 -16.12 35.02 -5.18
CA ASP A 39 -15.44 34.45 -4.00
C ASP A 39 -15.26 32.93 -4.09
N ARG A 40 -16.11 32.21 -4.84
CA ARG A 40 -15.99 30.76 -5.00
C ARG A 40 -14.81 30.42 -5.90
N GLU A 41 -14.69 31.10 -7.04
CA GLU A 41 -13.54 31.00 -7.93
C GLU A 41 -12.25 31.41 -7.20
N ARG A 42 -12.29 32.48 -6.40
CA ARG A 42 -11.14 32.90 -5.57
C ARG A 42 -10.69 31.82 -4.58
N ASN A 43 -11.65 31.13 -3.96
CA ASN A 43 -11.35 30.01 -3.04
C ASN A 43 -10.72 28.83 -3.77
N ILE A 44 -11.17 28.52 -4.99
CA ILE A 44 -10.57 27.47 -5.84
C ILE A 44 -9.11 27.80 -6.16
N VAL A 45 -8.84 29.03 -6.63
CA VAL A 45 -7.47 29.47 -6.93
C VAL A 45 -6.59 29.39 -5.69
N ARG A 46 -7.08 29.85 -4.53
CA ARG A 46 -6.33 29.76 -3.26
C ARG A 46 -6.03 28.32 -2.85
N SER A 47 -6.97 27.41 -3.03
CA SER A 47 -6.76 25.98 -2.77
C SER A 47 -5.68 25.38 -3.65
N LEU A 48 -5.73 25.65 -4.96
CA LEU A 48 -4.72 25.16 -5.91
C LEU A 48 -3.35 25.79 -5.65
N ASP A 49 -3.30 27.08 -5.30
CA ASP A 49 -2.08 27.78 -4.93
C ASP A 49 -1.39 27.16 -3.71
N GLN A 50 -2.15 26.86 -2.65
CA GLN A 50 -1.60 26.22 -1.46
C GLN A 50 -1.05 24.82 -1.78
N LEU A 51 -1.77 24.05 -2.59
CA LEU A 51 -1.36 22.71 -3.00
C LEU A 51 -0.08 22.75 -3.85
N LEU A 52 -0.02 23.63 -4.84
CA LEU A 52 1.14 23.80 -5.70
C LEU A 52 2.36 24.27 -4.90
N THR A 53 2.17 25.19 -3.96
CA THR A 53 3.25 25.65 -3.07
C THR A 53 3.81 24.47 -2.26
N HIS A 54 2.97 23.63 -1.66
CA HIS A 54 3.44 22.43 -0.96
C HIS A 54 4.14 21.43 -1.89
N LEU A 55 3.68 21.30 -3.13
CA LEU A 55 4.31 20.43 -4.12
C LEU A 55 5.70 20.96 -4.55
N GLU A 56 5.85 22.27 -4.73
CA GLU A 56 7.14 22.92 -4.99
C GLU A 56 8.11 22.72 -3.81
N GLU A 57 7.61 22.89 -2.58
CA GLU A 57 8.37 22.61 -1.37
C GLU A 57 8.81 21.15 -1.28
N PHE A 58 7.92 20.23 -1.65
CA PHE A 58 8.23 18.81 -1.71
C PHE A 58 9.38 18.54 -2.68
N TRP A 59 9.31 19.01 -3.93
CA TRP A 59 10.35 18.75 -4.92
C TRP A 59 11.69 19.37 -4.53
N ARG A 60 11.67 20.56 -3.92
CA ARG A 60 12.87 21.20 -3.39
C ARG A 60 13.49 20.38 -2.24
N ALA A 61 12.69 19.97 -1.25
CA ALA A 61 13.17 19.17 -0.13
C ALA A 61 13.64 17.78 -0.59
N PHE A 62 12.96 17.19 -1.57
CA PHE A 62 13.32 15.92 -2.16
C PHE A 62 14.64 15.98 -2.91
N ALA A 63 14.86 16.99 -3.76
CA ALA A 63 16.14 17.21 -4.44
C ALA A 63 17.30 17.42 -3.44
N GLN A 64 17.07 18.15 -2.35
CA GLN A 64 18.05 18.28 -1.27
C GLN A 64 18.31 16.97 -0.54
N GLY A 65 17.27 16.14 -0.34
CA GLY A 65 17.40 14.80 0.23
C GLY A 65 18.22 13.87 -0.68
N VAL A 66 18.00 13.91 -1.99
CA VAL A 66 18.77 13.16 -2.98
C VAL A 66 20.23 13.59 -2.98
N ALA A 67 20.52 14.88 -2.97
CA ALA A 67 21.89 15.41 -2.97
C ALA A 67 22.69 15.09 -1.70
N ARG A 68 22.04 14.59 -0.64
CA ARG A 68 22.68 14.15 0.60
C ARG A 68 22.98 12.66 0.64
N LEU A 69 22.56 11.91 -0.38
CA LEU A 69 22.87 10.49 -0.49
C LEU A 69 24.37 10.31 -0.76
N GLU A 70 24.97 9.28 -0.18
CA GLU A 70 26.40 9.01 -0.34
C GLU A 70 26.62 7.92 -1.39
N GLY A 71 27.67 8.08 -2.21
CA GLY A 71 28.11 7.02 -3.13
C GLY A 71 28.44 5.74 -2.36
N GLY A 72 27.83 4.63 -2.77
CA GLY A 72 27.90 3.34 -2.08
C GLY A 72 26.78 3.08 -1.07
N GLU A 73 25.89 4.04 -0.79
CA GLU A 73 24.73 3.79 0.09
C GLU A 73 23.79 2.75 -0.55
N GLU A 74 23.44 1.71 0.22
CA GLU A 74 22.59 0.62 -0.24
C GLU A 74 21.16 0.76 0.27
N PHE A 75 20.19 0.53 -0.61
CA PHE A 75 18.78 0.50 -0.24
C PHE A 75 18.12 -0.81 -0.65
N ALA A 76 17.37 -1.40 0.29
CA ALA A 76 16.55 -2.57 0.03
C ALA A 76 15.18 -2.17 -0.56
N ILE A 77 14.82 -2.80 -1.67
CA ILE A 77 13.53 -2.71 -2.33
C ILE A 77 13.00 -4.13 -2.53
N GLY A 78 12.23 -4.61 -1.55
CA GLY A 78 11.84 -6.02 -1.49
C GLY A 78 13.08 -6.90 -1.33
N ASP A 79 13.28 -7.84 -2.24
CA ASP A 79 14.43 -8.76 -2.26
C ASP A 79 15.60 -8.24 -3.13
N THR A 80 15.48 -7.04 -3.70
CA THR A 80 16.52 -6.41 -4.53
C THR A 80 17.20 -5.28 -3.78
N TYR A 81 18.52 -5.16 -3.95
CA TYR A 81 19.29 -4.02 -3.46
C TYR A 81 19.62 -3.08 -4.61
N ILE A 82 19.58 -1.78 -4.31
CA ILE A 82 20.11 -0.74 -5.18
C ILE A 82 21.27 -0.05 -4.46
N ILE A 83 22.26 0.41 -5.21
CA ILE A 83 23.43 1.11 -4.68
C ILE A 83 23.47 2.50 -5.29
N VAL A 84 23.60 3.55 -4.49
CA VAL A 84 23.82 4.90 -5.01
C VAL A 84 25.20 4.97 -5.63
N VAL A 85 25.29 5.41 -6.89
CA VAL A 85 26.56 5.59 -7.61
C VAL A 85 26.96 7.06 -7.56
N ASP A 86 26.00 7.94 -7.84
CA ASP A 86 26.18 9.39 -7.81
C ASP A 86 24.83 10.06 -7.54
N SER A 87 24.85 11.22 -6.91
CA SER A 87 23.63 11.95 -6.55
C SER A 87 23.85 13.45 -6.52
N THR A 88 23.02 14.17 -7.26
CA THR A 88 23.02 15.64 -7.34
C THR A 88 21.61 16.16 -7.07
N PRO A 89 21.41 17.47 -6.92
CA PRO A 89 20.07 18.06 -6.88
C PRO A 89 19.25 17.89 -8.17
N GLN A 90 19.85 17.44 -9.28
CA GLN A 90 19.21 17.34 -10.59
C GLN A 90 19.00 15.88 -11.03
N GLU A 91 19.87 14.97 -10.63
CA GLU A 91 19.81 13.57 -11.02
C GLU A 91 20.32 12.63 -9.93
N LEU A 92 19.85 11.39 -10.02
CA LEU A 92 20.27 10.28 -9.17
C LEU A 92 20.72 9.12 -10.06
N THR A 93 21.97 8.70 -9.91
CA THR A 93 22.49 7.48 -10.55
C THR A 93 22.54 6.36 -9.52
N ILE A 94 21.84 5.26 -9.80
CA ILE A 94 21.85 4.04 -8.98
C ILE A 94 22.35 2.85 -9.79
N ARG A 95 22.88 1.84 -9.10
CA ARG A 95 23.13 0.51 -9.65
C ARG A 95 22.07 -0.46 -9.16
N ALA A 96 21.37 -1.11 -10.09
CA ALA A 96 20.38 -2.13 -9.80
C ALA A 96 20.58 -3.31 -10.78
N ALA A 97 20.58 -4.55 -10.27
CA ALA A 97 20.81 -5.75 -11.09
C ALA A 97 22.05 -5.66 -12.01
N GLY A 98 23.14 -5.09 -11.50
CA GLY A 98 24.41 -4.93 -12.23
C GLY A 98 24.41 -3.80 -13.27
N GLN A 99 23.32 -3.06 -13.44
CA GLN A 99 23.22 -1.94 -14.40
C GLN A 99 23.14 -0.61 -13.67
N ASN A 100 23.90 0.39 -14.15
CA ASN A 100 23.73 1.77 -13.73
C ASN A 100 22.51 2.39 -14.43
N ARG A 101 21.68 3.12 -13.70
CA ARG A 101 20.54 3.87 -14.20
C ARG A 101 20.56 5.27 -13.61
N THR A 102 20.46 6.27 -14.47
CA THR A 102 20.40 7.68 -14.08
C THR A 102 18.98 8.19 -14.29
N TYR A 103 18.43 8.85 -13.29
CA TYR A 103 17.11 9.46 -13.33
C TYR A 103 17.23 10.95 -13.04
N LEU A 104 16.58 11.79 -13.83
CA LEU A 104 16.31 13.16 -13.43
C LEU A 104 15.39 13.15 -12.20
N ILE A 105 15.52 14.11 -11.28
CA ILE A 105 14.69 14.17 -10.06
C ILE A 105 13.20 14.01 -10.36
N ARG A 106 12.71 14.66 -11.42
CA ARG A 106 11.30 14.62 -11.84
C ARG A 106 10.88 13.25 -12.39
N ASP A 107 11.82 12.48 -12.93
CA ASP A 107 11.57 11.18 -13.56
C ASP A 107 11.88 9.99 -12.62
N ILE A 108 12.26 10.27 -11.36
CA ILE A 108 12.53 9.22 -10.38
C ILE A 108 11.26 8.36 -10.20
N PRO A 109 11.36 7.02 -10.34
CA PRO A 109 10.25 6.11 -10.08
C PRO A 109 9.66 6.28 -8.67
N ASP A 110 8.33 6.24 -8.55
CA ASP A 110 7.61 6.44 -7.27
C ASP A 110 8.17 5.59 -6.11
N ILE A 111 8.56 4.34 -6.37
CA ILE A 111 9.14 3.47 -5.34
C ILE A 111 10.43 4.05 -4.73
N LEU A 112 11.24 4.73 -5.54
CA LEU A 112 12.45 5.42 -5.08
C LEU A 112 12.11 6.73 -4.39
N VAL A 113 11.10 7.47 -4.89
CA VAL A 113 10.60 8.67 -4.20
C VAL A 113 10.22 8.33 -2.76
N ARG A 114 9.36 7.33 -2.56
CA ARG A 114 8.91 6.90 -1.23
C ARG A 114 10.05 6.43 -0.33
N LEU A 115 11.01 5.70 -0.90
CA LEU A 115 12.20 5.22 -0.19
C LEU A 115 13.06 6.38 0.32
N ILE A 116 13.34 7.36 -0.53
CA ILE A 116 14.19 8.52 -0.22
C ILE A 116 13.47 9.46 0.74
N VAL A 117 12.16 9.71 0.55
CA VAL A 117 11.33 10.46 1.52
C VAL A 117 11.40 9.82 2.89
N ARG A 118 11.19 8.50 3.01
CA ARG A 118 11.27 7.79 4.30
C ARG A 118 12.62 7.95 4.99
N ARG A 119 13.69 8.12 4.22
CA ARG A 119 15.07 8.28 4.74
C ARG A 119 15.37 9.72 5.13
N THR A 120 14.88 10.69 4.37
CA THR A 120 15.38 12.08 4.41
C THR A 120 14.36 13.07 4.98
N PHE A 121 13.07 12.76 4.95
CA PHE A 121 12.03 13.64 5.47
C PHE A 121 11.79 13.39 6.95
N GLY A 122 11.56 14.48 7.69
CA GLY A 122 11.11 14.44 9.07
C GLY A 122 9.71 13.85 9.22
N THR A 123 9.39 13.40 10.43
CA THR A 123 8.08 12.84 10.80
C THR A 123 7.15 13.88 11.41
N ASP A 124 7.57 15.14 11.49
CA ASP A 124 6.74 16.22 12.04
C ASP A 124 5.54 16.53 11.11
N PRO A 125 4.43 17.06 11.66
CA PRO A 125 3.22 17.30 10.90
C PRO A 125 3.38 18.22 9.69
N GLN A 126 4.29 19.20 9.75
CA GLN A 126 4.54 20.14 8.67
C GLN A 126 5.22 19.41 7.50
N THR A 127 6.29 18.67 7.77
CA THR A 127 7.00 17.89 6.75
C THR A 127 6.10 16.82 6.12
N GLN A 128 5.27 16.14 6.93
CA GLN A 128 4.31 15.18 6.41
C GLN A 128 3.23 15.83 5.53
N SER A 129 2.79 17.05 5.87
CA SER A 129 1.85 17.83 5.04
C SER A 129 2.43 18.12 3.64
N ILE A 130 3.73 18.43 3.56
CA ILE A 130 4.44 18.65 2.30
C ILE A 130 4.48 17.36 1.46
N TYR A 131 4.85 16.22 2.07
CA TYR A 131 4.83 14.93 1.36
C TYR A 131 3.43 14.51 0.90
N ALA A 132 2.40 14.83 1.68
CA ALA A 132 1.02 14.56 1.29
C ALA A 132 0.58 15.32 0.01
N ALA A 133 1.19 16.47 -0.31
CA ALA A 133 0.94 17.15 -1.59
C ALA A 133 1.39 16.28 -2.78
N TYR A 134 2.57 15.66 -2.71
CA TYR A 134 3.01 14.69 -3.72
C TYR A 134 2.03 13.51 -3.82
N LEU A 135 1.62 12.94 -2.69
CA LEU A 135 0.65 11.83 -2.68
C LEU A 135 -0.70 12.21 -3.27
N ALA A 136 -1.11 13.47 -3.16
CA ALA A 136 -2.38 13.95 -3.68
C ALA A 136 -2.36 14.11 -5.21
N VAL A 137 -1.24 14.56 -5.78
CA VAL A 137 -1.17 14.95 -7.20
C VAL A 137 -0.51 13.92 -8.11
N ASP A 138 0.44 13.12 -7.59
CA ASP A 138 1.18 12.17 -8.42
C ASP A 138 0.22 11.11 -9.00
N PRO A 139 0.35 10.74 -10.29
CA PRO A 139 -0.50 9.70 -10.90
C PRO A 139 -0.44 8.34 -10.21
N LYS A 140 0.65 8.04 -9.48
CA LYS A 140 0.83 6.83 -8.65
C LYS A 140 0.72 7.14 -7.15
N GLY A 141 0.27 8.33 -6.81
CA GLY A 141 -0.01 8.79 -5.46
C GLY A 141 -1.19 8.06 -4.82
N ASP A 142 -1.50 8.45 -3.58
CA ASP A 142 -2.68 7.99 -2.86
C ASP A 142 -3.37 9.23 -2.24
N PRO A 143 -4.35 9.83 -2.96
CA PRO A 143 -5.06 11.00 -2.47
C PRO A 143 -5.84 10.75 -1.16
N ALA A 144 -6.23 9.50 -0.89
CA ALA A 144 -6.88 9.14 0.37
C ALA A 144 -5.88 9.08 1.53
N GLN A 145 -4.64 8.64 1.27
CA GLN A 145 -3.55 8.78 2.23
C GLN A 145 -3.20 10.26 2.46
N ALA A 146 -3.11 11.07 1.42
CA ALA A 146 -2.86 12.51 1.54
C ALA A 146 -3.90 13.19 2.44
N ARG A 147 -5.20 12.91 2.22
CA ARG A 147 -6.30 13.36 3.08
C ARG A 147 -6.08 12.99 4.55
N ARG A 148 -5.78 11.71 4.82
CA ARG A 148 -5.55 11.22 6.20
C ARG A 148 -4.38 11.93 6.88
N ILE A 149 -3.29 12.19 6.14
CA ILE A 149 -2.13 12.91 6.65
C ILE A 149 -2.52 14.35 6.99
N TRP A 150 -3.20 15.06 6.08
CA TRP A 150 -3.64 16.43 6.33
C TRP A 150 -4.65 16.55 7.47
N GLU A 151 -5.63 15.66 7.58
CA GLU A 151 -6.56 15.61 8.72
C GLU A 151 -5.84 15.32 10.04
N SER A 152 -4.75 14.54 10.01
CA SER A 152 -3.92 14.32 11.19
C SER A 152 -3.03 15.51 11.53
N ALA A 153 -2.50 16.22 10.54
CA ALA A 153 -1.71 17.42 10.73
C ALA A 153 -2.56 18.60 11.23
N GLN A 154 -3.81 18.72 10.74
CA GLN A 154 -4.78 19.70 11.21
C GLN A 154 -5.08 19.57 12.70
N ARG A 155 -5.25 18.33 13.19
CA ARG A 155 -5.42 18.03 14.62
C ARG A 155 -4.19 18.38 15.46
N GLN A 156 -3.04 18.55 14.83
CA GLN A 156 -1.77 18.94 15.46
C GLN A 156 -1.45 20.43 15.24
N GLY A 157 -2.40 21.22 14.74
CA GLY A 157 -2.27 22.67 14.61
C GLY A 157 -1.71 23.17 13.27
N VAL A 158 -1.47 22.29 12.29
CA VAL A 158 -1.06 22.70 10.93
C VAL A 158 -2.29 23.18 10.16
N ASP A 159 -2.23 24.34 9.52
CA ASP A 159 -3.32 24.81 8.66
C ASP A 159 -3.32 24.07 7.32
N THR A 160 -4.11 23.00 7.23
CA THR A 160 -4.30 22.22 6.00
C THR A 160 -5.66 22.45 5.34
N ARG A 161 -6.40 23.50 5.75
CA ARG A 161 -7.77 23.75 5.27
C ARG A 161 -7.82 23.84 3.75
N TRP A 162 -6.96 24.65 3.16
CA TRP A 162 -6.96 24.89 1.70
C TRP A 162 -6.49 23.67 0.90
N LEU A 163 -5.63 22.83 1.49
CA LEU A 163 -5.20 21.54 0.90
C LEU A 163 -6.34 20.53 0.84
N LEU A 164 -7.12 20.42 1.92
CA LEU A 164 -8.31 19.57 1.96
C LEU A 164 -9.42 20.05 1.00
N GLU A 165 -9.55 21.36 0.82
CA GLU A 165 -10.43 21.94 -0.21
C GLU A 165 -9.92 21.64 -1.62
N ALA A 166 -8.61 21.69 -1.87
CA ALA A 166 -8.02 21.35 -3.17
C ALA A 166 -8.35 19.91 -3.60
N LEU A 167 -8.38 18.94 -2.67
CA LEU A 167 -8.78 17.56 -2.99
C LEU A 167 -10.19 17.41 -3.53
N LYS A 168 -11.09 18.37 -3.32
CA LYS A 168 -12.44 18.34 -3.89
C LYS A 168 -12.45 18.67 -5.38
N LEU A 169 -11.37 19.28 -5.87
CA LEU A 169 -11.16 19.64 -7.27
C LEU A 169 -10.41 18.56 -8.04
N LEU A 170 -10.01 17.49 -7.36
CA LEU A 170 -9.33 16.35 -7.94
C LEU A 170 -10.13 15.86 -9.17
N PRO A 171 -9.56 15.94 -10.39
CA PRO A 171 -10.23 15.49 -11.61
C PRO A 171 -10.78 14.07 -11.44
N ALA A 172 -11.94 13.72 -12.00
CA ALA A 172 -12.56 12.40 -11.74
C ALA A 172 -11.67 11.22 -12.17
N ASP A 173 -10.85 11.45 -13.20
CA ASP A 173 -9.76 10.61 -13.69
C ASP A 173 -8.53 10.61 -12.77
N ALA A 174 -8.23 11.69 -12.05
CA ALA A 174 -7.16 11.77 -11.04
C ALA A 174 -7.57 11.25 -9.65
N ALA A 175 -8.83 11.46 -9.25
CA ALA A 175 -9.52 10.80 -8.13
C ALA A 175 -9.64 9.29 -8.39
N GLY A 176 -9.47 8.95 -9.67
CA GLY A 176 -9.29 7.65 -10.25
C GLY A 176 -7.86 7.36 -10.72
N ALA A 177 -6.82 7.78 -10.00
CA ALA A 177 -5.70 6.86 -9.74
C ALA A 177 -6.18 5.69 -8.86
N THR A 178 -7.30 5.08 -9.26
CA THR A 178 -7.50 3.66 -9.40
C THR A 178 -6.13 2.97 -9.28
N PRO A 179 -5.90 2.11 -8.28
CA PRO A 179 -4.95 1.03 -8.47
C PRO A 179 -5.24 0.50 -9.87
N SER A 180 -4.32 0.70 -10.84
CA SER A 180 -4.53 0.50 -12.30
C SER A 180 -5.64 -0.52 -12.51
N ALA A 181 -6.75 -0.25 -13.22
CA ALA A 181 -8.03 -1.00 -13.18
C ALA A 181 -7.95 -2.53 -12.90
N ASN A 182 -6.86 -3.15 -13.33
CA ASN A 182 -6.29 -4.43 -12.87
C ASN A 182 -6.16 -4.70 -11.35
N ASN A 183 -6.14 -3.67 -10.50
CA ASN A 183 -5.85 -3.77 -9.07
C ASN A 183 -6.99 -3.30 -8.16
N ARG A 184 -8.16 -2.93 -8.69
CA ARG A 184 -9.33 -2.74 -7.84
C ARG A 184 -9.92 -4.09 -7.45
N VAL A 185 -10.37 -4.19 -6.20
CA VAL A 185 -11.21 -5.31 -5.79
C VAL A 185 -12.48 -5.26 -6.66
N PRO A 186 -12.83 -6.34 -7.37
CA PRO A 186 -14.06 -6.40 -8.17
C PRO A 186 -15.29 -6.12 -7.30
N ASP A 187 -16.34 -5.55 -7.90
CA ASP A 187 -17.60 -5.32 -7.19
C ASP A 187 -18.27 -6.65 -6.78
N GLU A 188 -19.17 -6.58 -5.80
CA GLU A 188 -19.75 -7.78 -5.19
C GLU A 188 -20.49 -8.70 -6.18
N ASN A 189 -21.16 -8.12 -7.17
CA ASN A 189 -21.90 -8.89 -8.17
C ASN A 189 -20.91 -9.63 -9.09
N ALA A 190 -19.86 -8.95 -9.55
CA ALA A 190 -18.81 -9.57 -10.35
C ALA A 190 -18.08 -10.69 -9.57
N ARG A 191 -17.79 -10.48 -8.28
CA ARG A 191 -17.17 -11.50 -7.41
C ARG A 191 -18.05 -12.73 -7.27
N THR A 192 -19.35 -12.52 -7.01
CA THR A 192 -20.30 -13.61 -6.82
C THR A 192 -20.48 -14.42 -8.10
N ALA A 193 -20.68 -13.74 -9.23
CA ALA A 193 -20.80 -14.40 -10.53
C ALA A 193 -19.55 -15.20 -10.89
N ALA A 194 -18.36 -14.61 -10.71
CA ALA A 194 -17.09 -15.28 -10.96
C ALA A 194 -16.87 -16.50 -10.04
N ALA A 195 -17.19 -16.39 -8.75
CA ALA A 195 -17.10 -17.50 -7.81
C ALA A 195 -18.06 -18.65 -8.18
N SER A 196 -19.30 -18.33 -8.56
CA SER A 196 -20.27 -19.34 -9.04
C SER A 196 -19.80 -20.03 -10.31
N ALA A 197 -19.27 -19.28 -11.28
CA ALA A 197 -18.73 -19.85 -12.52
C ALA A 197 -17.54 -20.80 -12.24
N ILE A 198 -16.58 -20.38 -11.40
CA ILE A 198 -15.45 -21.24 -11.01
C ILE A 198 -15.93 -22.48 -10.26
N ALA A 199 -16.91 -22.36 -9.37
CA ALA A 199 -17.46 -23.49 -8.63
C ALA A 199 -18.17 -24.51 -9.55
N GLN A 200 -18.88 -24.04 -10.60
CA GLN A 200 -19.50 -24.91 -11.60
C GLN A 200 -18.44 -25.62 -12.45
N GLU A 201 -17.41 -24.90 -12.91
CA GLU A 201 -16.31 -25.49 -13.68
C GLU A 201 -15.53 -26.55 -12.89
N LEU A 202 -15.37 -26.34 -11.58
CA LEU A 202 -14.62 -27.23 -10.69
C LEU A 202 -15.51 -28.13 -9.83
N ALA A 203 -16.77 -28.35 -10.24
CA ALA A 203 -17.73 -29.09 -9.42
C ALA A 203 -17.25 -30.50 -9.04
N SER A 204 -16.64 -31.23 -9.99
CA SER A 204 -16.08 -32.56 -9.75
C SER A 204 -14.89 -32.53 -8.79
N ASP A 205 -13.96 -31.58 -8.97
CA ASP A 205 -12.80 -31.41 -8.09
C ASP A 205 -13.22 -31.03 -6.66
N ILE A 206 -14.23 -30.17 -6.54
CA ILE A 206 -14.82 -29.78 -5.25
C ILE A 206 -15.46 -30.98 -4.56
N GLN A 207 -16.24 -31.80 -5.29
CA GLN A 207 -16.85 -33.01 -4.75
C GLN A 207 -15.80 -34.06 -4.34
N ALA A 208 -14.73 -34.17 -5.12
CA ALA A 208 -13.62 -35.08 -4.83
C ALA A 208 -12.77 -34.61 -3.64
N ALA A 209 -12.84 -33.34 -3.24
CA ALA A 209 -12.05 -32.76 -2.14
C ALA A 209 -12.62 -33.06 -0.73
N SER A 210 -12.79 -34.34 -0.42
CA SER A 210 -13.38 -34.81 0.84
C SER A 210 -12.37 -35.01 1.97
N THR A 211 -11.11 -35.27 1.67
CA THR A 211 -10.02 -35.37 2.65
C THR A 211 -9.21 -34.08 2.75
N ARG A 212 -8.51 -33.88 3.88
CA ARG A 212 -7.63 -32.73 4.09
C ARG A 212 -6.60 -32.58 2.96
N GLU A 213 -5.98 -33.67 2.52
CA GLU A 213 -4.96 -33.66 1.48
C GLU A 213 -5.56 -33.26 0.13
N GLN A 214 -6.77 -33.71 -0.19
CA GLN A 214 -7.47 -33.31 -1.40
C GLN A 214 -7.87 -31.83 -1.35
N GLN A 215 -8.32 -31.33 -0.19
CA GLN A 215 -8.63 -29.91 0.02
C GLN A 215 -7.40 -29.02 -0.15
N VAL A 216 -6.24 -29.43 0.37
CA VAL A 216 -4.97 -28.73 0.14
C VAL A 216 -4.62 -28.67 -1.34
N ARG A 217 -4.78 -29.78 -2.08
CA ARG A 217 -4.53 -29.81 -3.54
C ARG A 217 -5.46 -28.85 -4.28
N LEU A 218 -6.76 -28.88 -3.98
CA LEU A 218 -7.74 -27.96 -4.56
C LEU A 218 -7.40 -26.50 -4.24
N ALA A 219 -7.03 -26.20 -2.99
CA ALA A 219 -6.63 -24.87 -2.57
C ALA A 219 -5.43 -24.34 -3.38
N ARG A 220 -4.37 -25.15 -3.54
CA ARG A 220 -3.18 -24.79 -4.32
C ARG A 220 -3.51 -24.56 -5.79
N MET A 221 -4.30 -25.46 -6.38
CA MET A 221 -4.77 -25.31 -7.76
C MET A 221 -5.52 -24.00 -7.97
N LEU A 222 -6.43 -23.64 -7.05
CA LEU A 222 -7.19 -22.38 -7.09
C LEU A 222 -6.28 -21.15 -6.96
N VAL A 223 -5.30 -21.18 -6.05
CA VAL A 223 -4.32 -20.10 -5.89
C VAL A 223 -3.49 -19.91 -7.16
N ASP A 224 -2.99 -20.99 -7.74
CA ASP A 224 -2.20 -20.93 -8.98
C ASP A 224 -3.03 -20.48 -10.18
N ARG A 225 -4.30 -20.92 -10.25
CA ARG A 225 -5.26 -20.43 -11.25
C ARG A 225 -5.47 -18.91 -11.10
N GLY A 226 -5.77 -18.44 -9.89
CA GLY A 226 -6.00 -17.02 -9.62
C GLY A 226 -4.81 -16.12 -9.94
N ARG A 227 -3.58 -16.62 -9.80
CA ARG A 227 -2.35 -15.90 -10.20
C ARG A 227 -2.23 -15.72 -11.72
N LYS A 228 -2.66 -16.71 -12.49
CA LYS A 228 -2.54 -16.75 -13.96
C LYS A 228 -3.75 -16.19 -14.70
N GLU A 229 -4.88 -16.07 -14.01
CA GLU A 229 -6.15 -15.61 -14.58
C GLU A 229 -6.05 -14.15 -15.04
N ALA A 230 -6.54 -13.86 -16.25
CA ALA A 230 -6.47 -12.53 -16.83
C ALA A 230 -7.64 -11.67 -16.33
N ASP A 231 -8.82 -12.27 -16.22
CA ASP A 231 -10.01 -11.60 -15.71
C ASP A 231 -9.90 -11.33 -14.20
N ASN A 232 -10.11 -10.07 -13.79
CA ASN A 232 -9.89 -9.67 -12.40
C ASN A 232 -10.93 -10.26 -11.44
N ALA A 233 -12.18 -10.40 -11.87
CA ALA A 233 -13.25 -10.99 -11.05
C ALA A 233 -12.97 -12.46 -10.76
N ARG A 234 -12.60 -13.22 -11.79
CA ARG A 234 -12.20 -14.62 -11.68
C ARG A 234 -10.88 -14.80 -10.93
N ALA A 235 -9.89 -13.94 -11.16
CA ALA A 235 -8.63 -13.98 -10.42
C ALA A 235 -8.87 -13.78 -8.92
N TYR A 236 -9.65 -12.75 -8.56
CA TYR A 236 -10.01 -12.49 -7.17
C TYR A 236 -10.79 -13.65 -6.56
N ALA A 237 -11.83 -14.13 -7.24
CA ALA A 237 -12.67 -15.23 -6.77
C ALA A 237 -11.85 -16.52 -6.56
N ALA A 238 -10.97 -16.89 -7.50
CA ALA A 238 -10.12 -18.07 -7.38
C ALA A 238 -9.16 -17.97 -6.18
N LEU A 239 -8.52 -16.81 -5.96
CA LEU A 239 -7.64 -16.60 -4.81
C LEU A 239 -8.40 -16.70 -3.47
N MET A 240 -9.60 -16.13 -3.40
CA MET A 240 -10.43 -16.18 -2.19
C MET A 240 -10.96 -17.59 -1.91
N MET A 241 -11.41 -18.32 -2.95
CA MET A 241 -11.78 -19.73 -2.81
C MET A 241 -10.59 -20.59 -2.40
N GLY A 242 -9.41 -20.38 -2.98
CA GLY A 242 -8.18 -21.08 -2.63
C GLY A 242 -7.77 -20.85 -1.17
N ARG A 243 -7.85 -19.61 -0.71
CA ARG A 243 -7.68 -19.24 0.70
C ARG A 243 -8.66 -20.00 1.60
N ASP A 244 -9.95 -20.01 1.28
CA ASP A 244 -10.98 -20.61 2.12
C ASP A 244 -10.84 -22.14 2.19
N TRP A 245 -10.49 -22.80 1.10
CA TRP A 245 -10.14 -24.22 1.10
C TRP A 245 -8.88 -24.51 1.91
N ALA A 246 -7.84 -23.69 1.80
CA ALA A 246 -6.64 -23.83 2.61
C ALA A 246 -6.93 -23.66 4.12
N VAL A 247 -7.79 -22.69 4.48
CA VAL A 247 -8.26 -22.51 5.86
C VAL A 247 -9.00 -23.75 6.34
N ARG A 248 -9.98 -24.26 5.58
CA ARG A 248 -10.71 -25.49 5.95
C ARG A 248 -9.79 -26.69 6.14
N ALA A 249 -8.78 -26.82 5.29
CA ALA A 249 -7.78 -27.87 5.37
C ALA A 249 -6.72 -27.63 6.45
N GLY A 250 -6.72 -26.49 7.16
CA GLY A 250 -5.67 -26.12 8.11
C GLY A 250 -4.28 -26.07 7.47
N ASP A 251 -4.17 -25.53 6.26
CA ASP A 251 -2.90 -25.30 5.55
C ASP A 251 -2.54 -23.80 5.56
N PRO A 252 -1.77 -23.35 6.57
CA PRO A 252 -1.41 -21.94 6.72
C PRO A 252 -0.53 -21.42 5.59
N SER A 253 0.30 -22.27 4.99
CA SER A 253 1.22 -21.87 3.92
C SER A 253 0.44 -21.44 2.68
N THR A 254 -0.49 -22.29 2.21
CA THR A 254 -1.31 -21.97 1.03
C THR A 254 -2.27 -20.80 1.33
N ALA A 255 -2.85 -20.73 2.53
CA ALA A 255 -3.76 -19.65 2.90
C ALA A 255 -3.06 -18.27 2.88
N PHE A 256 -1.85 -18.16 3.41
CA PHE A 256 -1.07 -16.92 3.34
C PHE A 256 -0.55 -16.62 1.95
N ALA A 257 -0.16 -17.64 1.18
CA ALA A 257 0.22 -17.46 -0.22
C ALA A 257 -0.93 -16.91 -1.07
N ALA A 258 -2.17 -17.28 -0.76
CA ALA A 258 -3.37 -16.72 -1.38
C ALA A 258 -3.54 -15.24 -1.01
N VAL A 259 -3.43 -14.88 0.29
CA VAL A 259 -3.52 -13.48 0.75
C VAL A 259 -2.44 -12.60 0.10
N GLU A 260 -1.19 -13.07 0.05
CA GLU A 260 -0.10 -12.34 -0.59
C GLU A 260 -0.31 -12.17 -2.10
N ALA A 261 -0.92 -13.16 -2.77
CA ALA A 261 -1.29 -13.03 -4.17
C ALA A 261 -2.43 -12.03 -4.36
N THR A 262 -3.43 -12.04 -3.47
CA THR A 262 -4.54 -11.08 -3.50
C THR A 262 -4.04 -9.67 -3.25
N ALA A 263 -3.18 -9.43 -2.26
CA ALA A 263 -2.65 -8.10 -1.95
C ALA A 263 -1.69 -7.55 -3.02
N ARG A 264 -0.96 -8.45 -3.71
CA ARG A 264 -0.12 -8.05 -4.85
C ARG A 264 -0.94 -7.58 -6.04
N ARG A 265 -2.07 -8.25 -6.28
CA ARG A 265 -2.90 -7.97 -7.45
C ARG A 265 -4.00 -6.97 -7.16
N PHE A 266 -4.52 -6.88 -5.96
CA PHE A 266 -5.68 -6.07 -5.62
C PHE A 266 -5.38 -5.15 -4.45
N ALA A 267 -6.02 -3.98 -4.43
CA ALA A 267 -5.92 -3.00 -3.35
C ALA A 267 -6.69 -3.48 -2.11
N VAL A 268 -6.14 -4.50 -1.46
CA VAL A 268 -6.58 -5.04 -0.18
C VAL A 268 -5.50 -4.82 0.86
N ASP A 269 -5.91 -4.67 2.12
CA ASP A 269 -4.98 -4.63 3.24
C ASP A 269 -4.47 -6.06 3.55
N GLU A 270 -3.26 -6.36 3.09
CA GLU A 270 -2.60 -7.66 3.30
C GLU A 270 -2.54 -8.07 4.77
N TRP A 271 -2.26 -7.12 5.66
CA TRP A 271 -1.98 -7.42 7.08
C TRP A 271 -3.27 -7.71 7.83
N ASN A 272 -4.30 -6.91 7.61
CA ASN A 272 -5.63 -7.18 8.15
C ASN A 272 -6.19 -8.51 7.62
N LEU A 273 -5.96 -8.83 6.35
CA LEU A 273 -6.34 -10.14 5.80
C LEU A 273 -5.54 -11.29 6.43
N LYS A 274 -4.22 -11.15 6.63
CA LYS A 274 -3.39 -12.17 7.31
C LYS A 274 -3.84 -12.40 8.75
N VAL A 275 -4.18 -11.36 9.50
CA VAL A 275 -4.73 -11.48 10.86
C VAL A 275 -6.04 -12.26 10.84
N ALA A 276 -6.98 -11.90 9.96
CA ALA A 276 -8.27 -12.58 9.84
C ALA A 276 -8.10 -14.07 9.48
N VAL A 277 -7.25 -14.37 8.48
CA VAL A 277 -6.98 -15.74 8.04
C VAL A 277 -6.30 -16.56 9.13
N ALA A 278 -5.33 -16.00 9.85
CA ALA A 278 -4.69 -16.68 10.98
C ALA A 278 -5.70 -17.01 12.09
N GLY A 279 -6.63 -16.09 12.37
CA GLY A 279 -7.72 -16.27 13.32
C GLY A 279 -8.70 -17.39 12.94
N GLU A 280 -8.93 -17.64 11.65
CA GLU A 280 -9.72 -18.78 11.19
C GLU A 280 -8.92 -20.08 11.13
N LEU A 281 -7.64 -20.02 10.75
CA LEU A 281 -6.74 -21.17 10.74
C LEU A 281 -6.56 -21.79 12.13
N ILE A 282 -6.43 -20.97 13.18
CA ILE A 282 -6.34 -21.51 14.54
C ILE A 282 -7.61 -22.28 14.91
N LYS A 283 -8.81 -21.82 14.52
CA LYS A 283 -10.07 -22.50 14.82
C LYS A 283 -10.22 -23.84 14.09
N SER A 284 -9.82 -23.89 12.82
CA SER A 284 -9.96 -25.04 11.92
C SER A 284 -8.86 -26.10 12.12
N THR A 285 -7.64 -25.69 12.48
CA THR A 285 -6.50 -26.60 12.63
C THR A 285 -6.61 -27.40 13.91
N ARG A 286 -6.70 -28.74 13.79
CA ARG A 286 -6.83 -29.66 14.94
C ARG A 286 -5.58 -30.46 15.26
N SER A 287 -4.79 -30.81 14.24
CA SER A 287 -3.55 -31.60 14.42
C SER A 287 -2.44 -30.78 15.07
N ARG A 288 -1.65 -31.42 15.95
CA ARG A 288 -0.45 -30.81 16.55
C ARG A 288 0.55 -30.31 15.51
N GLU A 289 0.78 -31.10 14.46
CA GLU A 289 1.68 -30.73 13.36
C GLU A 289 1.18 -29.48 12.62
N GLY A 290 -0.10 -29.46 12.22
CA GLY A 290 -0.69 -28.27 11.59
C GLY A 290 -0.63 -27.02 12.48
N LEU A 291 -0.81 -27.16 13.80
CA LEU A 291 -0.67 -26.05 14.74
C LEU A 291 0.77 -25.54 14.80
N GLN A 292 1.77 -26.42 14.74
CA GLN A 292 3.19 -26.03 14.63
C GLN A 292 3.45 -25.26 13.33
N GLN A 293 2.98 -25.78 12.19
CA GLN A 293 3.10 -25.10 10.89
C GLN A 293 2.42 -23.72 10.89
N LEU A 294 1.30 -23.59 11.60
CA LEU A 294 0.60 -22.31 11.78
C LEU A 294 1.46 -21.33 12.58
N VAL A 295 2.05 -21.78 13.70
CA VAL A 295 2.97 -20.95 14.49
C VAL A 295 4.12 -20.44 13.63
N ASP A 296 4.77 -21.32 12.87
CA ASP A 296 5.93 -20.96 12.06
C ASP A 296 5.55 -19.94 10.96
N SER A 297 4.42 -20.16 10.29
CA SER A 297 3.89 -19.27 9.25
C SER A 297 3.48 -17.90 9.81
N VAL A 298 2.80 -17.87 10.95
CA VAL A 298 2.38 -16.62 11.61
C VAL A 298 3.59 -15.85 12.11
N MET A 299 4.61 -16.52 12.68
CA MET A 299 5.82 -15.85 13.15
C MET A 299 6.66 -15.27 12.00
N ALA A 300 6.65 -15.90 10.82
CA ALA A 300 7.21 -15.30 9.63
C ALA A 300 6.46 -14.01 9.24
N ALA A 301 5.12 -14.01 9.31
CA ALA A 301 4.30 -12.83 9.06
C ALA A 301 4.52 -11.71 10.10
N VAL A 302 4.69 -12.05 11.39
CA VAL A 302 5.03 -11.08 12.46
C VAL A 302 6.32 -10.33 12.13
N ARG A 303 7.38 -11.04 11.72
CA ARG A 303 8.66 -10.42 11.34
C ARG A 303 8.50 -9.45 10.17
N LYS A 304 7.79 -9.86 9.11
CA LYS A 304 7.52 -9.00 7.94
C LYS A 304 6.67 -7.77 8.31
N ALA A 305 5.64 -7.95 9.14
CA ALA A 305 4.79 -6.85 9.61
C ALA A 305 5.60 -5.82 10.41
N LYS A 306 6.49 -6.29 11.30
CA LYS A 306 7.39 -5.42 12.07
C LYS A 306 8.33 -4.62 11.17
N SER A 307 8.96 -5.26 10.17
CA SER A 307 9.82 -4.53 9.22
C SER A 307 9.05 -3.51 8.38
N ALA A 308 7.74 -3.71 8.19
CA ALA A 308 6.86 -2.78 7.49
C ALA A 308 6.26 -1.68 8.41
N GLY A 309 6.66 -1.61 9.68
CA GLY A 309 6.11 -0.65 10.66
C GLY A 309 4.68 -0.96 11.13
N ARG A 310 4.16 -2.16 10.83
CA ARG A 310 2.81 -2.61 11.17
C ARG A 310 2.76 -3.25 12.56
N ASN A 311 3.05 -2.44 13.58
CA ASN A 311 3.23 -2.92 14.95
C ASN A 311 1.94 -3.49 15.57
N ASN A 312 0.78 -2.95 15.21
CA ASN A 312 -0.52 -3.41 15.69
C ASN A 312 -0.84 -4.81 15.15
N GLU A 313 -0.73 -5.00 13.84
CA GLU A 313 -0.98 -6.26 13.14
C GLU A 313 0.07 -7.31 13.53
N ALA A 314 1.34 -6.91 13.70
CA ALA A 314 2.39 -7.79 14.23
C ALA A 314 2.05 -8.31 15.65
N SER A 315 1.53 -7.43 16.52
CA SER A 315 1.12 -7.80 17.88
C SER A 315 -0.09 -8.74 17.87
N GLN A 316 -1.08 -8.49 17.00
CA GLN A 316 -2.23 -9.38 16.84
C GLN A 316 -1.83 -10.77 16.33
N LEU A 317 -0.99 -10.83 15.29
CA LEU A 317 -0.44 -12.08 14.75
C LEU A 317 0.35 -12.84 15.82
N ALA A 318 1.19 -12.16 16.60
CA ALA A 318 1.98 -12.81 17.66
C ALA A 318 1.09 -13.43 18.76
N ARG A 319 -0.04 -12.79 19.11
CA ARG A 319 -1.03 -13.38 20.03
C ARG A 319 -1.66 -14.65 19.45
N ILE A 320 -2.03 -14.64 18.16
CA ILE A 320 -2.56 -15.83 17.48
C ILE A 320 -1.53 -16.97 17.47
N ALA A 321 -0.25 -16.67 17.20
CA ALA A 321 0.82 -17.66 17.28
C ALA A 321 0.97 -18.25 18.69
N LEU A 322 0.90 -17.42 19.73
CA LEU A 322 0.97 -17.89 21.12
C LEU A 322 -0.20 -18.84 21.46
N ASP A 323 -1.41 -18.51 21.03
CA ASP A 323 -2.59 -19.37 21.25
C ASP A 323 -2.48 -20.70 20.50
N ALA A 324 -1.95 -20.68 19.26
CA ALA A 324 -1.69 -21.89 18.51
C ALA A 324 -0.61 -22.76 19.21
N ALA A 325 0.48 -22.14 19.69
CA ALA A 325 1.56 -22.83 20.39
C ALA A 325 1.08 -23.48 21.70
N ARG A 326 0.22 -22.82 22.48
CA ARG A 326 -0.37 -23.42 23.69
C ARG A 326 -1.10 -24.73 23.40
N ARG A 327 -1.76 -24.83 22.24
CA ARG A 327 -2.47 -26.03 21.81
C ARG A 327 -1.55 -27.14 21.26
N THR A 328 -0.27 -26.87 21.04
CA THR A 328 0.72 -27.90 20.68
C THR A 328 1.30 -28.63 21.89
N SER A 329 1.00 -28.17 23.11
CA SER A 329 1.63 -28.65 24.36
C SER A 329 3.17 -28.56 24.37
N ASN A 330 3.77 -27.68 23.57
CA ASN A 330 5.22 -27.44 23.56
C ASN A 330 5.58 -26.26 24.47
N ALA A 331 5.89 -26.54 25.74
CA ALA A 331 6.20 -25.52 26.74
C ALA A 331 7.42 -24.64 26.36
N ALA A 332 8.41 -25.19 25.65
CA ALA A 332 9.56 -24.42 25.20
C ALA A 332 9.16 -23.36 24.15
N LEU A 333 8.33 -23.76 23.18
CA LEU A 333 7.79 -22.86 22.17
C LEU A 333 6.93 -21.75 22.78
N VAL A 334 6.06 -22.08 23.74
CA VAL A 334 5.23 -21.09 24.44
C VAL A 334 6.09 -20.05 25.16
N ARG A 335 7.11 -20.50 25.90
CA ARG A 335 8.04 -19.58 26.59
C ARG A 335 8.77 -18.66 25.61
N GLN A 336 9.25 -19.21 24.49
CA GLN A 336 9.91 -18.42 23.45
C GLN A 336 8.99 -17.33 22.88
N LEU A 337 7.74 -17.68 22.52
CA LEU A 337 6.78 -16.72 21.98
C LEU A 337 6.36 -15.64 22.99
N MET A 338 6.31 -15.95 24.29
CA MET A 338 6.05 -14.95 25.33
C MET A 338 7.18 -13.91 25.41
N VAL A 339 8.44 -14.35 25.31
CA VAL A 339 9.59 -13.45 25.25
C VAL A 339 9.51 -12.54 24.02
N ASP A 340 9.19 -13.11 22.86
CA ASP A 340 9.10 -12.35 21.62
C ASP A 340 7.92 -11.37 21.61
N LEU A 341 6.77 -11.75 22.19
CA LEU A 341 5.62 -10.85 22.36
C LEU A 341 5.94 -9.68 23.29
N ASN A 342 6.66 -9.91 24.39
CA ASN A 342 7.10 -8.85 25.29
C ASN A 342 8.01 -7.85 24.55
N LYS A 343 8.94 -8.33 23.71
CA LYS A 343 9.79 -7.46 22.87
C LYS A 343 9.00 -6.64 21.84
N LEU A 344 7.78 -7.05 21.48
CA LEU A 344 6.90 -6.27 20.59
C LEU A 344 6.12 -5.20 21.35
N GLN A 345 5.82 -5.42 22.63
CA GLN A 345 5.12 -4.46 23.48
C GLN A 345 6.06 -3.39 24.05
N VAL A 346 7.32 -3.75 24.29
CA VAL A 346 8.39 -2.81 24.64
C VAL A 346 8.90 -2.16 23.34
N VAL A 347 8.05 -1.39 22.66
CA VAL A 347 8.54 -0.30 21.82
C VAL A 347 8.64 0.89 22.77
N PRO A 348 9.86 1.31 23.16
CA PRO A 348 10.00 2.49 23.98
C PRO A 348 9.40 3.64 23.19
N GLY A 349 8.37 4.28 23.76
CA GLY A 349 8.06 5.64 23.38
C GLY A 349 9.36 6.42 23.50
N ARG A 350 9.91 6.83 22.36
CA ARG A 350 10.97 7.83 22.37
C ARG A 350 10.35 9.09 22.99
N PRO A 351 10.94 9.65 24.06
CA PRO A 351 10.61 11.00 24.48
C PRO A 351 10.88 12.01 23.36
#